data_AF-A4S003-F1
#
_entry.id   AF-A4S003-F1
#
_cell.length_a   1.000
_cell.length_b   1.000
_cell.length_c   1.000
_cell.angle_alpha   90.00
_cell.angle_beta   90.00
_cell.angle_gamma   90.00
#
_symmetry.space_group_name_H-M   'P 1'
#
loop_
_entity.id
_entity.type
_entity.pdbx_description
1 polymer ?
#
loop_
_entity_poly.entity_id
_entity_poly.type
_entity_poly.pdbx_seq_one_letter_code
_entity_poly.pdbx_strand_id
1 'polypeptide(L)'
;MNGEVEALVEQFPHVTVNYVEQPSGDNDNFAIAKLSRGADGKFKRTHRVQLPGHPIVGEGKPENQNMGLVWSRGMYVQTIDMNQDAHLAEGLKLRNVLRLYGSDEDIVLIGFTEQLISGRQGSVSSFAATSEAVFGTLLQRFMTNPLRVRMHYGHPDIWDGAFIRSSGGVSKASRRLHLSEDVYGG
;
A
#
# COMPACT_ATOMS: atom_id res chain seq x y z
N MET A 1 3.65 -12.66 -17.59
CA MET A 1 2.93 -12.37 -16.33
C MET A 1 2.47 -13.64 -15.60
N ASN A 2 1.45 -14.39 -16.04
CA ASN A 2 0.96 -15.56 -15.27
C ASN A 2 2.06 -16.62 -15.01
N GLY A 3 2.87 -16.96 -16.03
CA GLY A 3 3.95 -17.94 -15.88
C GLY A 3 5.12 -17.47 -15.00
N GLU A 4 5.39 -16.16 -14.93
CA GLU A 4 6.44 -15.60 -14.06
C GLU A 4 6.02 -15.64 -12.59
N VAL A 5 4.74 -15.35 -12.32
CA VAL A 5 4.16 -15.46 -10.97
C VAL A 5 4.15 -16.91 -10.50
N GLU A 6 3.81 -17.85 -11.39
CA GLU A 6 3.89 -19.29 -11.12
C GLU A 6 5.33 -19.72 -10.84
N ALA A 7 6.31 -19.28 -11.63
CA ALA A 7 7.73 -19.55 -11.39
C ALA A 7 8.22 -18.99 -10.04
N LEU A 8 7.76 -17.79 -9.64
CA LEU A 8 8.10 -17.19 -8.35
C LEU A 8 7.55 -18.01 -7.18
N VAL A 9 6.28 -18.43 -7.26
CA VAL A 9 5.65 -19.29 -6.23
C VAL A 9 6.24 -20.70 -6.22
N GLU A 10 6.77 -21.17 -7.35
CA GLU A 10 7.52 -22.43 -7.44
C GLU A 10 8.87 -22.35 -6.74
N GLN A 11 9.62 -21.27 -6.98
CA GLN A 11 10.90 -21.03 -6.32
C GLN A 11 10.74 -20.75 -4.82
N PHE A 12 9.68 -20.04 -4.43
CA PHE A 12 9.40 -19.66 -3.04
C PHE A 12 8.02 -20.15 -2.59
N PRO A 13 7.87 -21.45 -2.24
CA PRO A 13 6.56 -22.06 -1.92
C PRO A 13 5.82 -21.44 -0.73
N HIS A 14 6.53 -20.73 0.14
CA HIS A 14 5.97 -20.05 1.32
C HIS A 14 5.41 -18.66 1.00
N VAL A 15 5.69 -18.11 -0.17
CA VAL A 15 5.21 -16.79 -0.58
C VAL A 15 3.81 -16.94 -1.18
N THR A 16 2.93 -16.03 -0.80
CA THR A 16 1.65 -15.80 -1.50
C THR A 16 1.78 -14.53 -2.30
N VAL A 17 1.56 -14.63 -3.62
CA VAL A 17 1.72 -13.51 -4.55
C VAL A 17 0.34 -13.00 -4.94
N ASN A 18 0.18 -11.69 -4.86
CA ASN A 18 -0.97 -10.98 -5.40
C ASN A 18 -0.59 -10.43 -6.77
N TYR A 19 -1.44 -10.63 -7.78
CA TYR A 19 -1.13 -10.22 -9.15
C TYR A 19 -2.39 -9.88 -9.94
N VAL A 20 -2.21 -9.16 -11.05
CA VAL A 20 -3.25 -8.93 -12.04
C VAL A 20 -3.28 -10.11 -13.01
N GLU A 21 -4.35 -10.89 -12.95
CA GLU A 21 -4.63 -11.99 -13.87
C GLU A 21 -5.09 -11.41 -15.21
N GLN A 22 -4.39 -11.80 -16.27
CA GLN A 22 -4.75 -11.44 -17.64
C GLN A 22 -5.86 -12.35 -18.18
N PRO A 23 -6.75 -11.83 -19.06
CA PRO A 23 -7.71 -12.63 -19.79
C PRO A 23 -7.06 -13.81 -20.50
N SER A 24 -7.70 -14.99 -20.46
CA SER A 24 -7.21 -16.17 -21.17
C SER A 24 -8.37 -17.13 -21.48
N GLY A 25 -8.37 -17.70 -22.68
CA GLY A 25 -9.38 -18.66 -23.13
C GLY A 25 -10.81 -18.11 -23.00
N ASP A 26 -11.62 -18.78 -22.18
CA ASP A 26 -13.05 -18.47 -21.94
C ASP A 26 -13.29 -17.28 -20.98
N ASN A 27 -12.25 -16.64 -20.45
CA ASN A 27 -12.39 -15.57 -19.47
C ASN A 27 -11.81 -14.26 -20.01
N ASP A 28 -12.69 -13.40 -20.50
CA ASP A 28 -12.35 -12.11 -21.12
C ASP A 28 -12.01 -11.01 -20.10
N ASN A 29 -12.16 -11.27 -18.80
CA ASN A 29 -12.09 -10.24 -17.77
C ASN A 29 -10.77 -10.28 -16.98
N PHE A 30 -10.17 -9.10 -16.80
CA PHE A 30 -9.08 -8.89 -15.84
C PHE A 30 -9.55 -9.13 -14.41
N ALA A 31 -8.65 -9.61 -13.56
CA ALA A 31 -8.94 -9.81 -12.13
C ALA A 31 -7.69 -9.58 -11.28
N ILE A 32 -7.89 -9.21 -10.01
CA ILE A 32 -6.84 -9.32 -8.99
C ILE A 32 -6.97 -10.70 -8.34
N ALA A 33 -5.89 -11.48 -8.34
CA ALA A 33 -5.87 -12.85 -7.86
C ALA A 33 -4.71 -13.10 -6.90
N LYS A 34 -4.90 -14.07 -6.00
CA LYS A 34 -3.86 -14.58 -5.10
C LYS A 34 -3.42 -15.97 -5.51
N LEU A 35 -2.11 -16.12 -5.75
CA LEU A 35 -1.47 -17.40 -6.01
C LEU A 35 -0.61 -17.82 -4.80
N SER A 36 -0.76 -19.07 -4.38
CA SER A 36 0.06 -19.70 -3.34
C SER A 36 0.32 -21.16 -3.69
N ARG A 37 1.36 -21.76 -3.10
CA ARG A 37 1.60 -23.21 -3.21
C ARG A 37 0.85 -23.94 -2.09
N GLY A 38 0.03 -24.92 -2.47
CA GLY A 38 -0.62 -25.82 -1.52
C GLY A 38 0.37 -26.80 -0.90
N ALA A 39 0.01 -27.39 0.25
CA ALA A 39 0.79 -28.46 0.88
C ALA A 39 0.90 -29.71 0.00
N ASP A 40 -0.01 -29.87 -0.96
CA ASP A 40 0.01 -30.91 -2.00
C ASP A 40 0.96 -30.61 -3.17
N GLY A 41 1.69 -29.49 -3.10
CA GLY A 41 2.63 -29.05 -4.12
C GLY A 41 1.96 -28.41 -5.34
N LYS A 42 0.63 -28.27 -5.37
CA LYS A 42 -0.10 -27.68 -6.49
C LYS A 42 -0.28 -26.17 -6.31
N PHE A 43 -0.40 -25.47 -7.44
CA PHE A 43 -0.80 -24.07 -7.44
C PHE A 43 -2.25 -23.95 -6.94
N LYS A 44 -2.46 -23.06 -5.98
CA LYS A 44 -3.77 -22.75 -5.43
C LYS A 44 -4.08 -21.27 -5.65
N ARG A 45 -5.02 -21.00 -6.55
CA ARG A 45 -5.66 -19.68 -6.69
C ARG A 45 -6.75 -19.60 -5.63
N THR A 46 -6.46 -18.91 -4.53
CA THR A 46 -7.36 -18.92 -3.35
C THR A 46 -8.50 -17.90 -3.48
N HIS A 47 -8.25 -16.79 -4.15
CA HIS A 47 -9.19 -15.69 -4.29
C HIS A 47 -9.02 -15.02 -5.66
N ARG A 48 -10.14 -14.57 -6.22
CA ARG A 48 -10.20 -13.86 -7.50
C ARG A 48 -11.27 -12.78 -7.42
N VAL A 49 -10.91 -11.53 -7.68
CA VAL A 49 -11.83 -10.40 -7.76
C VAL A 49 -11.75 -9.80 -9.15
N GLN A 50 -12.85 -9.91 -9.89
CA GLN A 50 -12.94 -9.36 -11.24
C GLN A 50 -12.84 -7.83 -11.21
N LEU A 51 -12.04 -7.28 -12.12
CA LEU A 51 -11.92 -5.84 -12.33
C LEU A 51 -13.01 -5.35 -13.30
N PRO A 52 -13.48 -4.10 -13.15
CA PRO A 52 -14.53 -3.54 -14.00
C PRO A 52 -14.09 -3.23 -15.44
N GLY A 53 -12.80 -3.41 -15.76
CA GLY A 53 -12.25 -3.15 -17.09
C GLY A 53 -10.75 -3.43 -17.14
N HIS A 54 -10.10 -3.00 -18.23
CA HIS A 54 -8.65 -3.13 -18.42
C HIS A 54 -7.89 -2.23 -17.43
N PRO A 55 -7.14 -2.80 -16.47
CA PRO A 55 -6.34 -2.00 -15.55
C PRO A 55 -5.12 -1.42 -16.28
N ILE A 56 -4.77 -0.19 -15.94
CA ILE A 56 -3.44 0.35 -16.22
C ILE A 56 -2.62 0.07 -14.96
N VAL A 57 -1.70 -0.88 -15.05
CA VAL A 57 -0.80 -1.23 -13.94
C VAL A 57 0.46 -0.40 -14.09
N GLY A 58 0.67 0.55 -13.18
CA GLY A 58 1.93 1.27 -13.03
C GLY A 58 2.96 0.47 -12.24
N GLU A 59 4.15 1.04 -12.12
CA GLU A 59 5.25 0.49 -11.34
C GLU A 59 5.28 1.09 -9.92
N GLY A 60 5.84 0.34 -8.98
CA GLY A 60 6.24 0.87 -7.67
C GLY A 60 5.22 0.71 -6.53
N LYS A 61 5.46 1.47 -5.46
CA LYS A 61 4.70 1.44 -4.20
C LYS A 61 3.17 1.64 -4.35
N PRO A 62 2.69 2.61 -5.17
CA PRO A 62 1.27 2.92 -5.25
C PRO A 62 0.44 1.70 -5.67
N GLU A 63 0.92 0.98 -6.68
CA GLU A 63 0.17 -0.11 -7.29
C GLU A 63 0.24 -1.38 -6.45
N ASN A 64 1.35 -1.62 -5.77
CA ASN A 64 1.46 -2.68 -4.78
C ASN A 64 0.42 -2.52 -3.66
N GLN A 65 0.26 -1.30 -3.14
CA GLN A 65 -0.72 -1.05 -2.09
C GLN A 65 -2.17 -1.10 -2.61
N ASN A 66 -2.43 -0.55 -3.80
CA ASN A 66 -3.75 -0.63 -4.43
C ASN A 66 -4.20 -2.07 -4.70
N MET A 67 -3.30 -2.90 -5.24
CA MET A 67 -3.59 -4.32 -5.44
C MET A 67 -3.82 -5.03 -4.11
N GLY A 68 -3.13 -4.63 -3.04
CA GLY A 68 -3.31 -5.15 -1.69
C GLY A 68 -4.66 -4.77 -1.06
N LEU A 69 -5.21 -3.60 -1.42
CA LEU A 69 -6.39 -3.02 -0.79
C LEU A 69 -7.63 -3.91 -0.86
N VAL A 70 -7.83 -4.63 -1.97
CA VAL A 70 -8.97 -5.55 -2.16
C VAL A 70 -9.01 -6.66 -1.11
N TRP A 71 -7.87 -6.94 -0.48
CA TRP A 71 -7.74 -7.95 0.57
C TRP A 71 -7.80 -7.37 1.99
N SER A 72 -7.71 -6.05 2.12
CA SER A 72 -7.81 -5.36 3.40
C SER A 72 -9.25 -5.40 3.93
N ARG A 73 -9.40 -5.44 5.26
CA ARG A 73 -10.70 -5.40 5.94
C ARG A 73 -10.62 -4.44 7.12
N GLY A 74 -11.76 -3.92 7.53
CA GLY A 74 -11.88 -3.01 8.69
C GLY A 74 -12.15 -1.56 8.28
N MET A 75 -12.44 -0.75 9.29
CA MET A 75 -12.76 0.67 9.12
C MET A 75 -11.54 1.50 8.74
N TYR A 76 -10.36 1.10 9.18
CA TYR A 76 -9.10 1.80 8.90
C TYR A 76 -8.12 0.87 8.21
N VAL A 77 -7.29 1.41 7.32
CA VAL A 77 -6.24 0.68 6.63
C VAL A 77 -4.92 1.39 6.87
N GLN A 78 -3.94 0.68 7.42
CA GLN A 78 -2.58 1.18 7.54
C GLN A 78 -1.72 0.63 6.41
N THR A 79 -1.08 1.52 5.66
CA THR A 79 -0.12 1.18 4.60
C THR A 79 1.29 1.28 5.18
N ILE A 80 2.17 0.31 4.91
CA ILE A 80 3.55 0.31 5.43
C ILE A 80 4.49 -0.08 4.29
N ASP A 81 5.61 0.62 4.15
CA ASP A 81 6.65 0.32 3.17
C ASP A 81 7.62 -0.77 3.69
N MET A 82 8.25 -1.50 2.77
CA MET A 82 9.18 -2.60 3.06
C MET A 82 10.43 -2.13 3.83
N ASN A 83 10.82 -0.87 3.67
CA ASN A 83 11.96 -0.27 4.38
C ASN A 83 11.58 0.27 5.77
N GLN A 84 10.34 0.08 6.21
CA GLN A 84 9.82 0.50 7.51
C GLN A 84 9.56 -0.72 8.40
N ASP A 85 9.55 -0.49 9.72
CA ASP A 85 9.24 -1.52 10.71
C ASP A 85 8.07 -1.09 11.59
N ALA A 86 7.21 -2.05 11.95
CA ALA A 86 6.10 -1.85 12.87
C ALA A 86 6.55 -2.27 14.28
N HIS A 87 7.28 -1.39 14.96
CA HIS A 87 7.65 -1.66 16.34
C HIS A 87 6.42 -1.81 17.23
N LEU A 88 6.50 -2.72 18.22
CA LEU A 88 5.40 -2.94 19.18
C LEU A 88 4.93 -1.63 19.83
N ALA A 89 5.84 -0.72 20.15
CA ALA A 89 5.52 0.59 20.72
C ALA A 89 4.64 1.45 19.80
N GLU A 90 4.87 1.40 18.49
CA GLU A 90 4.03 2.08 17.49
C GLU A 90 2.66 1.40 17.40
N GLY A 91 2.63 0.07 17.38
CA GLY A 91 1.37 -0.69 17.41
C GLY A 91 0.49 -0.35 18.62
N LEU A 92 1.09 -0.14 19.80
CA LEU A 92 0.36 0.26 21.01
C LEU A 92 -0.24 1.67 20.93
N LYS A 93 0.33 2.58 20.13
CA LYS A 93 -0.20 3.93 19.94
C LYS A 93 -1.40 3.96 19.00
N LEU A 94 -1.53 3.01 18.08
CA LEU A 94 -2.62 2.99 17.08
C LEU A 94 -4.00 3.13 17.72
N ARG A 95 -4.25 2.42 18.83
CA ARG A 95 -5.52 2.51 19.55
C ARG A 95 -5.83 3.94 20.00
N ASN A 96 -4.83 4.66 20.52
CA ASN A 96 -5.01 6.02 21.02
C ASN A 96 -5.20 7.01 19.87
N VAL A 97 -4.44 6.86 18.77
CA VAL A 97 -4.56 7.68 17.57
C VAL A 97 -5.96 7.53 16.96
N LEU A 98 -6.42 6.28 16.75
CA LEU A 98 -7.75 6.01 16.22
C LEU A 98 -8.86 6.52 17.15
N ARG A 99 -8.67 6.47 18.47
CA ARG A 99 -9.65 7.03 19.42
C ARG A 99 -9.70 8.55 19.39
N LEU A 100 -8.55 9.20 19.17
CA LEU A 100 -8.45 10.67 19.16
C LEU A 100 -9.08 11.27 17.91
N TYR A 101 -8.89 10.63 16.75
CA TYR A 101 -9.32 11.17 15.46
C TYR A 101 -10.54 10.45 14.85
N GLY A 102 -10.94 9.28 15.37
CA GLY A 102 -12.00 8.48 14.78
C GLY A 102 -13.42 9.02 14.93
N SER A 103 -13.63 10.13 15.65
CA SER A 103 -14.92 10.84 15.72
C SER A 103 -15.03 12.01 14.74
N ASP A 104 -13.93 12.36 14.07
CA ASP A 104 -13.90 13.46 13.12
C ASP A 104 -14.06 12.88 11.70
N GLU A 105 -15.25 13.06 11.13
CA GLU A 105 -15.61 12.53 9.81
C GLU A 105 -14.88 13.26 8.67
N ASP A 106 -14.28 14.42 8.93
CA ASP A 106 -13.50 15.16 7.94
C ASP A 106 -12.09 14.60 7.77
N ILE A 107 -11.65 13.69 8.66
CA ILE A 107 -10.31 13.11 8.64
C ILE A 107 -10.31 11.78 7.87
N VAL A 108 -9.79 11.81 6.65
CA VAL A 108 -9.62 10.62 5.79
C VAL A 108 -8.22 10.00 5.85
N LEU A 109 -7.24 10.75 6.35
CA LEU A 109 -5.83 10.35 6.36
C LEU A 109 -5.11 10.89 7.59
N ILE A 110 -4.50 9.99 8.36
CA ILE A 110 -3.73 10.34 9.56
C ILE A 110 -2.27 9.95 9.35
N GLY A 111 -1.38 10.93 9.51
CA GLY A 111 0.06 10.70 9.54
C GLY A 111 0.50 9.98 10.81
N PHE A 112 1.18 8.85 10.64
CA PHE A 112 1.73 8.07 11.74
C PHE A 112 3.27 8.16 11.74
N THR A 113 3.93 8.03 12.88
CA THR A 113 5.40 8.24 12.90
C THR A 113 6.13 7.14 12.15
N GLU A 114 7.07 7.53 11.29
CA GLU A 114 7.92 6.63 10.52
C GLU A 114 9.24 6.36 11.23
N GLN A 115 9.68 5.12 11.15
CA GLN A 115 11.01 4.71 11.58
C GLN A 115 11.71 3.94 10.46
N LEU A 116 12.75 4.56 9.90
CA LEU A 116 13.53 4.01 8.81
C LEU A 116 14.65 3.12 9.35
N ILE A 117 14.61 1.83 8.98
CA ILE A 117 15.62 0.85 9.45
C ILE A 117 16.87 0.81 8.56
N SER A 118 16.77 1.33 7.34
CA SER A 118 17.86 1.39 6.35
C SER A 118 18.98 2.37 6.74
N GLY A 119 18.71 3.37 7.58
CA GLY A 119 19.69 4.42 7.94
C GLY A 119 20.90 3.96 8.76
N ARG A 120 20.96 2.68 9.15
CA ARG A 120 22.04 2.12 9.98
C ARG A 120 23.26 1.63 9.19
N GLN A 121 23.18 1.57 7.86
CA GLN A 121 24.23 1.01 6.99
C GLN A 121 25.25 2.06 6.51
N GLY A 122 25.82 2.84 7.44
CA GLY A 122 26.86 3.84 7.14
C GLY A 122 26.34 5.22 6.77
N SER A 123 27.26 6.14 6.45
CA SER A 123 26.97 7.58 6.32
C SER A 123 26.01 7.92 5.17
N VAL A 124 26.16 7.27 4.02
CA VAL A 124 25.26 7.47 2.86
C VAL A 124 23.84 7.05 3.19
N SER A 125 23.67 5.88 3.81
CA SER A 125 22.35 5.38 4.23
C SER A 125 21.69 6.29 5.27
N SER A 126 22.47 6.82 6.21
CA SER A 126 22.00 7.74 7.24
C SER A 126 21.52 9.07 6.63
N PHE A 127 22.26 9.61 5.64
CA PHE A 127 21.83 10.80 4.92
C PHE A 127 20.57 10.57 4.09
N ALA A 128 20.47 9.43 3.40
CA ALA A 128 19.27 9.05 2.66
C ALA A 128 18.04 8.91 3.58
N ALA A 129 18.19 8.18 4.70
CA ALA A 129 17.11 8.03 5.69
C ALA A 129 16.73 9.37 6.33
N THR A 130 17.69 10.26 6.58
CA THR A 130 17.39 11.61 7.08
C THR A 130 16.61 12.43 6.06
N SER A 131 16.96 12.32 4.77
CA SER A 131 16.26 13.00 3.68
C SER A 131 14.81 12.50 3.56
N GLU A 132 14.61 11.19 3.68
CA GLU A 132 13.28 10.56 3.69
C GLU A 132 12.46 10.99 4.92
N ALA A 133 13.06 11.08 6.12
CA ALA A 133 12.37 11.61 7.30
C ALA A 133 11.98 13.10 7.16
N VAL A 134 12.80 13.92 6.50
CA VAL A 134 12.47 15.33 6.21
C VAL A 134 11.31 15.43 5.24
N PHE A 135 11.40 14.75 4.09
CA PHE A 135 10.36 14.72 3.08
C PHE A 135 9.05 14.18 3.65
N GLY A 136 9.17 13.11 4.42
CA GLY A 136 8.04 12.33 4.80
C GLY A 136 7.32 12.76 6.08
N THR A 137 8.08 13.19 7.07
CA THR A 137 7.49 13.60 8.36
C THR A 137 7.40 15.11 8.47
N LEU A 138 8.51 15.83 8.26
CA LEU A 138 8.57 17.26 8.54
C LEU A 138 7.77 18.07 7.50
N LEU A 139 8.03 17.84 6.22
CA LEU A 139 7.35 18.57 5.14
C LEU A 139 5.85 18.28 5.15
N GLN A 140 5.44 17.01 5.34
CA GLN A 140 4.02 16.66 5.41
C GLN A 140 3.32 17.31 6.59
N ARG A 141 3.94 17.43 7.77
CA ARG A 141 3.35 18.14 8.92
C ARG A 141 3.16 19.63 8.62
N PHE A 142 4.14 20.26 8.00
CA PHE A 142 4.05 21.66 7.58
C PHE A 142 2.96 21.89 6.53
N MET A 143 2.83 20.99 5.55
CA MET A 143 1.75 21.07 4.55
C MET A 143 0.38 20.77 5.17
N THR A 144 0.31 19.86 6.14
CA THR A 144 -0.97 19.52 6.79
C THR A 144 -1.50 20.69 7.61
N ASN A 145 -0.64 21.39 8.35
CA ASN A 145 -1.02 22.54 9.16
C ASN A 145 -0.01 23.69 8.98
N PRO A 146 -0.40 24.83 8.37
CA PRO A 146 -1.77 25.32 8.22
C PRO A 146 -2.46 25.04 6.87
N LEU A 147 -1.76 24.49 5.88
CA LEU A 147 -2.27 24.49 4.50
C LEU A 147 -3.38 23.45 4.25
N ARG A 148 -3.61 22.51 5.18
CA ARG A 148 -4.58 21.40 5.03
C ARG A 148 -4.33 20.55 3.79
N VAL A 149 -3.08 20.45 3.37
CA VAL A 149 -2.65 19.58 2.27
C VAL A 149 -1.85 18.42 2.84
N ARG A 150 -2.34 17.20 2.65
CA ARG A 150 -1.60 15.99 2.97
C ARG A 150 -1.67 15.06 1.78
N MET A 151 -0.52 14.53 1.39
CA MET A 151 -0.45 13.46 0.42
C MET A 151 0.18 12.23 1.08
N HIS A 152 -0.34 11.07 0.74
CA HIS A 152 0.25 9.78 1.03
C HIS A 152 1.37 9.48 0.04
N TYR A 153 2.47 8.97 0.58
CA TYR A 153 3.70 8.75 -0.16
C TYR A 153 4.42 7.43 0.21
N GLY A 154 3.67 6.44 0.73
CA GLY A 154 4.24 5.18 1.25
C GLY A 154 4.60 5.22 2.74
N HIS A 155 4.24 6.27 3.46
CA HIS A 155 4.37 6.36 4.92
C HIS A 155 3.47 5.34 5.65
N PRO A 156 3.71 5.04 6.95
CA PRO A 156 2.80 4.32 7.86
C PRO A 156 1.42 4.98 8.10
N ASP A 157 0.92 5.73 7.12
CA ASP A 157 -0.36 6.43 7.16
C ASP A 157 -1.53 5.50 7.44
N ILE A 158 -2.49 6.04 8.18
CA ILE A 158 -3.75 5.39 8.49
C ILE A 158 -4.84 6.07 7.67
N TRP A 159 -5.46 5.30 6.79
CA TRP A 159 -6.56 5.74 5.95
C TRP A 159 -7.91 5.40 6.54
N ASP A 160 -8.88 6.28 6.28
CA ASP A 160 -10.28 5.88 6.31
C ASP A 160 -10.54 4.83 5.21
N GLY A 161 -10.94 3.65 5.63
CA GLY A 161 -11.13 2.51 4.76
C GLY A 161 -12.33 2.66 3.83
N ALA A 162 -13.39 3.35 4.26
CA ALA A 162 -14.55 3.59 3.40
C ALA A 162 -14.16 4.50 2.24
N PHE A 163 -13.47 5.61 2.55
CA PHE A 163 -12.97 6.58 1.58
C PHE A 163 -12.09 5.92 0.52
N ILE A 164 -11.00 5.24 0.89
CA ILE A 164 -10.09 4.67 -0.11
C ILE A 164 -10.74 3.57 -0.97
N ARG A 165 -11.69 2.81 -0.42
CA ARG A 165 -12.41 1.78 -1.19
C ARG A 165 -13.43 2.38 -2.15
N SER A 166 -14.07 3.51 -1.81
CA SER A 166 -14.99 4.21 -2.71
C SER A 166 -14.29 5.14 -3.70
N SER A 167 -13.11 5.66 -3.35
CA SER A 167 -12.36 6.66 -4.13
C SER A 167 -11.33 6.04 -5.09
N GLY A 168 -11.34 4.71 -5.21
CA GLY A 168 -10.55 3.95 -6.19
C GLY A 168 -9.10 3.67 -5.78
N GLY A 169 -8.79 3.69 -4.48
CA GLY A 169 -7.52 3.22 -3.95
C GLY A 169 -6.83 4.18 -2.98
N VAL A 170 -5.62 3.78 -2.58
CA VAL A 170 -4.61 4.63 -1.93
C VAL A 170 -3.78 5.41 -2.95
N SER A 171 -3.74 4.95 -4.21
CA SER A 171 -3.22 5.70 -5.35
C SER A 171 -4.38 6.15 -6.26
N LYS A 172 -4.34 7.40 -6.74
CA LYS A 172 -5.47 8.06 -7.41
C LYS A 172 -6.13 7.24 -8.53
N ALA A 173 -7.46 7.29 -8.57
CA ALA A 173 -8.31 6.78 -9.66
C ALA A 173 -8.40 7.69 -10.91
N SER A 174 -7.60 8.75 -11.02
CA SER A 174 -7.72 9.77 -12.07
C SER A 174 -6.64 9.60 -13.15
N ARG A 175 -7.06 9.44 -14.42
CA ARG A 175 -6.19 9.32 -15.60
C ARG A 175 -5.30 10.53 -15.91
N ARG A 176 -5.47 11.67 -15.25
CA ARG A 176 -4.85 12.96 -15.63
C ARG A 176 -3.80 13.49 -14.66
N LEU A 177 -3.73 12.97 -13.44
CA LEU A 177 -2.84 13.51 -12.41
C LEU A 177 -1.87 12.43 -11.96
N HIS A 178 -0.65 12.47 -12.51
CA HIS A 178 0.47 11.63 -12.09
C HIS A 178 1.42 12.51 -11.28
N LEU A 179 1.42 12.34 -9.96
CA LEU A 179 2.34 13.07 -9.08
C LEU A 179 3.72 12.42 -9.13
N SER A 180 3.89 11.22 -8.56
CA SER A 180 5.08 10.36 -8.72
C SER A 180 4.86 8.95 -8.13
N GLU A 181 5.84 8.04 -8.27
CA GLU A 181 5.88 6.79 -7.49
C GLU A 181 5.87 7.07 -5.99
N ASP A 182 6.57 8.13 -5.59
CA ASP A 182 6.67 8.48 -4.20
C ASP A 182 5.40 9.16 -3.70
N VAL A 183 4.68 10.01 -4.43
CA VAL A 183 3.46 10.70 -3.93
C VAL A 183 2.24 10.34 -4.77
N TYR A 184 1.20 9.76 -4.16
CA TYR A 184 0.13 9.13 -4.96
C TYR A 184 -1.28 9.09 -4.36
N GLY A 185 -1.43 9.33 -3.06
CA GLY A 185 -2.75 9.46 -2.41
C GLY A 185 -2.86 10.79 -1.67
N GLY A 186 -4.05 11.21 -1.27
CA GLY A 186 -4.27 12.44 -0.50
C GLY A 186 -5.42 13.28 -1.03
#